data_AF-A0A1V0FZ05-F1
#
_entry.id   AF-A0A1V0FZ05-F1
#
_cell.length_a   1.000
_cell.length_b   1.000
_cell.length_c   1.000
_cell.angle_alpha   90.00
_cell.angle_beta   90.00
_cell.angle_gamma   90.00
#
_symmetry.space_group_name_H-M   'P 1'
#
loop_
_entity.id
_entity.type
_entity.pdbx_description
1 polymer ?
#
loop_
_entity_poly.entity_id
_entity_poly.type
_entity_poly.pdbx_seq_one_letter_code
_entity_poly.pdbx_strand_id
1 'polypeptide(L)'
;VNAESRVTAAEYSAYIIGNIDEYLRISGHAAAPGTAGCFAASVAGAGTGHRTYGNLKTANQNCKAADLEENPSLATAGKFTPGSLQPKTGPPDDTTADPAGCKLHAGGNSTGHIADGAVENQNMLLAGGLFKIGSADIAYQTLTELRTKENTEGLKTLARAFNAVTPAEDSEIQTQPVAPAAAAQMPGFIAALTRLVNAPKQLAGDKLHEQVKALYGKPDQDLKEKLWQKMSSIKAPTDHDSTNKGKSLQEIADISLLTEMLSNATIDAATQRPEATS
;
A
#
# COMPACT_ATOMS: atom_id res chain seq x y z
N VAL A 1 -0.94 13.50 2.15
CA VAL A 1 0.27 12.72 2.51
C VAL A 1 1.19 12.73 1.29
N ASN A 2 2.43 13.22 1.38
CA ASN A 2 3.29 13.41 0.20
C ASN A 2 3.74 12.06 -0.39
N ALA A 3 4.01 12.01 -1.70
CA ALA A 3 4.41 10.78 -2.40
C ALA A 3 5.69 10.14 -1.81
N GLU A 4 6.61 10.97 -1.32
CA GLU A 4 7.87 10.57 -0.69
C GLU A 4 7.67 9.71 0.58
N SER A 5 6.73 10.11 1.46
CA SER A 5 6.41 9.33 2.66
C SER A 5 5.79 7.96 2.33
N ARG A 6 5.06 7.85 1.22
CA ARG A 6 4.46 6.58 0.75
C ARG A 6 5.51 5.64 0.19
N VAL A 7 6.44 6.17 -0.60
CA VAL A 7 7.58 5.39 -1.13
C VAL A 7 8.43 4.88 0.03
N THR A 8 8.70 5.73 1.01
CA THR A 8 9.46 5.34 2.21
C THR A 8 8.75 4.25 3.03
N ALA A 9 7.43 4.37 3.22
CA ALA A 9 6.64 3.34 3.89
C ALA A 9 6.65 2.00 3.14
N ALA A 10 6.51 2.05 1.81
CA ALA A 10 6.56 0.88 0.95
C ALA A 10 7.94 0.23 0.96
N GLU A 11 9.02 1.00 0.92
CA GLU A 11 10.40 0.51 0.96
C GLU A 11 10.67 -0.28 2.25
N TYR A 12 10.40 0.31 3.42
CA TYR A 12 10.62 -0.38 4.69
C TYR A 12 9.73 -1.61 4.86
N SER A 13 8.47 -1.51 4.42
CA SER A 13 7.54 -2.65 4.47
C SER A 13 7.99 -3.80 3.56
N ALA A 14 8.40 -3.49 2.33
CA ALA A 14 8.91 -4.48 1.38
C ALA A 14 10.19 -5.15 1.88
N TYR A 15 11.11 -4.37 2.47
CA TYR A 15 12.31 -4.91 3.09
C TYR A 15 11.98 -5.94 4.19
N ILE A 16 11.04 -5.62 5.08
CA ILE A 16 10.64 -6.51 6.18
C ILE A 16 9.94 -7.76 5.64
N ILE A 17 8.99 -7.59 4.73
CA ILE A 17 8.25 -8.73 4.16
C ILE A 17 9.21 -9.67 3.42
N GLY A 18 10.17 -9.15 2.67
CA GLY A 18 11.19 -9.99 2.01
C GLY A 18 12.05 -10.78 3.00
N ASN A 19 12.43 -10.18 4.14
CA ASN A 19 13.14 -10.90 5.18
C ASN A 19 12.28 -11.99 5.87
N ILE A 20 10.97 -11.74 6.01
CA ILE A 20 10.03 -12.71 6.57
C ILE A 20 9.83 -13.87 5.58
N ASP A 21 9.62 -13.59 4.29
CA ASP A 21 9.47 -14.59 3.23
C ASP A 21 10.70 -15.50 3.18
N GLU A 22 11.90 -14.92 3.12
CA GLU A 22 13.15 -15.67 3.08
C GLU A 22 13.31 -16.59 4.30
N TYR A 23 13.04 -16.07 5.50
CA TYR A 23 13.05 -16.90 6.70
C TYR A 23 12.03 -18.04 6.63
N LEU A 24 10.80 -17.78 6.20
CA LEU A 24 9.76 -18.80 6.06
C LEU A 24 10.17 -19.87 5.04
N ARG A 25 10.78 -19.47 3.92
CA ARG A 25 11.30 -20.38 2.89
C ARG A 25 12.45 -21.24 3.41
N ILE A 26 13.45 -20.66 4.09
CA ILE A 26 14.58 -21.43 4.63
C ILE A 26 14.11 -22.37 5.75
N SER A 27 13.45 -21.84 6.78
CA SER A 27 12.99 -22.61 7.94
C SER A 27 11.94 -23.65 7.57
N GLY A 28 11.08 -23.32 6.62
CA GLY A 28 9.98 -24.17 6.17
C GLY A 28 10.30 -24.99 4.93
N HIS A 29 11.55 -25.01 4.46
CA HIS A 29 11.94 -25.72 3.24
C HIS A 29 11.58 -27.20 3.30
N ALA A 30 11.92 -27.85 4.43
CA ALA A 30 11.67 -29.25 4.67
C ALA A 30 11.21 -29.49 6.11
N ALA A 31 10.38 -30.52 6.27
CA ALA A 31 9.98 -31.05 7.56
C ALA A 31 10.05 -32.58 7.46
N ALA A 32 10.69 -33.23 8.41
CA ALA A 32 10.67 -34.67 8.57
C ALA A 32 9.39 -35.04 9.34
N PRO A 33 8.40 -35.70 8.70
CA PRO A 33 7.11 -35.98 9.34
C PRO A 33 7.29 -36.74 10.66
N GLY A 34 6.78 -36.17 11.75
CA GLY A 34 6.85 -36.81 13.07
C GLY A 34 8.26 -36.93 13.65
N THR A 35 9.26 -36.20 13.16
CA THR A 35 10.64 -36.35 13.64
C THR A 35 11.35 -35.02 13.88
N ALA A 36 11.35 -34.12 12.89
CA ALA A 36 12.06 -32.84 13.00
C ALA A 36 11.53 -31.79 12.02
N GLY A 37 11.68 -30.52 12.37
CA GLY A 37 11.35 -29.38 11.51
C GLY A 37 11.19 -28.08 12.30
N CYS A 38 11.38 -26.95 11.64
CA CYS A 38 11.40 -25.65 12.30
C CYS A 38 10.02 -25.07 12.66
N PHE A 39 8.93 -25.63 12.11
CA PHE A 39 7.57 -25.23 12.45
C PHE A 39 6.79 -26.42 13.00
N ALA A 40 6.60 -26.47 14.31
CA ALA A 40 5.77 -27.47 14.96
C ALA A 40 4.27 -27.16 14.80
N ALA A 41 3.42 -28.19 14.76
CA ALA A 41 1.97 -28.04 14.62
C ALA A 41 1.25 -27.67 15.93
N SER A 42 1.82 -27.99 17.10
CA SER A 42 1.20 -27.74 18.40
C SER A 42 2.18 -27.57 19.58
N VAL A 43 3.25 -28.37 19.67
CA VAL A 43 4.30 -28.30 20.70
C VAL A 43 5.66 -28.67 20.08
N ALA A 44 6.78 -28.20 20.64
CA ALA A 44 8.10 -28.61 20.15
C ALA A 44 8.45 -30.01 20.70
N GLY A 45 8.94 -30.91 19.85
CA GLY A 45 9.27 -32.28 20.25
C GLY A 45 9.31 -33.30 19.11
N ALA A 46 10.18 -34.29 19.25
CA ALA A 46 10.23 -35.45 18.36
C ALA A 46 8.88 -36.19 18.41
N GLY A 47 8.37 -36.63 17.26
CA GLY A 47 7.04 -37.24 17.17
C GLY A 47 5.88 -36.28 16.92
N THR A 48 6.12 -34.95 16.99
CA THR A 48 5.08 -33.95 16.70
C THR A 48 4.99 -33.70 15.20
N GLY A 49 3.79 -33.35 14.71
CA GLY A 49 3.63 -32.97 13.31
C GLY A 49 4.41 -31.68 13.01
N HIS A 50 5.36 -31.71 12.09
CA HIS A 50 6.06 -30.52 11.61
C HIS A 50 5.49 -30.07 10.27
N ARG A 51 5.53 -28.76 9.99
CA ARG A 51 4.93 -28.13 8.82
C ARG A 51 6.00 -27.49 7.95
N THR A 52 5.89 -27.66 6.64
CA THR A 52 6.64 -26.86 5.67
C THR A 52 5.99 -25.49 5.49
N TYR A 53 6.69 -24.56 4.83
CA TYR A 53 6.09 -23.28 4.48
C TYR A 53 4.87 -23.46 3.58
N GLY A 54 4.90 -24.40 2.64
CA GLY A 54 3.74 -24.77 1.82
C GLY A 54 2.53 -25.17 2.66
N ASN A 55 2.73 -25.96 3.73
CA ASN A 55 1.64 -26.29 4.66
C ASN A 55 1.12 -25.06 5.41
N LEU A 56 2.00 -24.13 5.80
CA LEU A 56 1.61 -22.89 6.47
C LEU A 56 0.80 -21.97 5.54
N LYS A 57 1.16 -21.85 4.27
CA LYS A 57 0.41 -21.07 3.26
C LYS A 57 -1.02 -21.57 3.12
N THR A 58 -1.23 -22.89 3.11
CA THR A 58 -2.59 -23.48 3.05
C THR A 58 -3.37 -23.23 4.34
N ALA A 59 -2.70 -23.29 5.50
CA ALA A 59 -3.37 -23.16 6.79
C ALA A 59 -3.65 -21.70 7.21
N ASN A 60 -2.87 -20.74 6.71
CA ASN A 60 -2.94 -19.34 7.16
C ASN A 60 -2.74 -18.36 6.00
N GLN A 61 -3.76 -17.54 5.74
CA GLN A 61 -3.74 -16.51 4.71
C GLN A 61 -2.58 -15.52 4.87
N ASN A 62 -2.18 -15.16 6.09
CA ASN A 62 -1.07 -14.22 6.29
C ASN A 62 0.30 -14.86 6.01
N CYS A 63 0.43 -16.19 6.14
CA CYS A 63 1.61 -16.90 5.67
C CYS A 63 1.65 -16.92 4.14
N LYS A 64 0.48 -17.01 3.48
CA LYS A 64 0.36 -16.82 2.03
C LYS A 64 0.68 -15.38 1.60
N ALA A 65 0.29 -14.38 2.40
CA ALA A 65 0.54 -12.96 2.15
C ALA A 65 1.98 -12.53 2.36
N ALA A 66 2.76 -13.31 3.11
CA ALA A 66 4.19 -13.13 3.20
C ALA A 66 4.93 -13.63 1.94
N ASP A 67 4.31 -14.49 1.13
CA ASP A 67 4.94 -15.01 -0.08
C ASP A 67 4.91 -13.95 -1.19
N LEU A 68 6.09 -13.46 -1.56
CA LEU A 68 6.25 -12.41 -2.55
C LEU A 68 5.76 -12.82 -3.94
N GLU A 69 5.67 -14.12 -4.23
CA GLU A 69 5.20 -14.63 -5.53
C GLU A 69 3.67 -14.74 -5.62
N GLU A 70 2.99 -14.86 -4.47
CA GLU A 70 1.53 -15.11 -4.44
C GLU A 70 0.74 -13.80 -4.29
N ASN A 71 1.34 -12.76 -3.71
CA ASN A 71 0.80 -11.42 -3.49
C ASN A 71 -0.67 -11.35 -2.98
N PRO A 72 -1.13 -12.18 -2.02
CA PRO A 72 -2.49 -12.08 -1.50
C PRO A 72 -2.58 -10.99 -0.40
N SER A 73 -3.79 -10.51 -0.16
CA SER A 73 -4.04 -9.47 0.85
C SER A 73 -3.77 -9.97 2.28
N LEU A 74 -3.06 -9.14 3.08
CA LEU A 74 -2.86 -9.34 4.51
C LEU A 74 -4.18 -9.17 5.29
N ALA A 75 -4.55 -10.19 6.07
CA ALA A 75 -5.70 -10.16 6.96
C ALA A 75 -5.26 -9.76 8.39
N THR A 76 -5.41 -8.48 8.72
CA THR A 76 -4.93 -7.91 10.00
C THR A 76 -6.02 -7.77 11.07
N ALA A 77 -7.29 -7.86 10.69
CA ALA A 77 -8.44 -7.64 11.56
C ALA A 77 -8.41 -8.56 12.80
N GLY A 78 -8.33 -7.94 13.99
CA GLY A 78 -8.35 -8.65 15.26
C GLY A 78 -7.12 -9.51 15.57
N LYS A 79 -6.07 -9.49 14.74
CA LYS A 79 -4.87 -10.33 14.93
C LYS A 79 -3.82 -9.70 15.84
N PHE A 80 -3.71 -8.38 15.82
CA PHE A 80 -2.71 -7.63 16.57
C PHE A 80 -3.34 -6.78 17.67
N THR A 81 -2.55 -6.46 18.69
CA THR A 81 -2.95 -5.48 19.71
C THR A 81 -2.97 -4.06 19.12
N PRO A 82 -3.89 -3.17 19.57
CA PRO A 82 -3.97 -1.82 19.04
C PRO A 82 -2.64 -1.06 19.16
N GLY A 83 -2.24 -0.39 18.08
CA GLY A 83 -1.01 0.42 18.07
C GLY A 83 0.29 -0.38 18.10
N SER A 84 0.26 -1.67 17.79
CA SER A 84 1.45 -2.52 17.74
C SER A 84 1.32 -3.66 16.73
N LEU A 85 2.36 -4.48 16.59
CA LEU A 85 2.32 -5.73 15.80
C LEU A 85 2.40 -6.98 16.69
N GLN A 86 2.18 -6.83 17.99
CA GLN A 86 2.13 -7.97 18.92
C GLN A 86 0.85 -8.80 18.66
N PRO A 87 0.95 -10.12 18.42
CA PRO A 87 -0.20 -10.99 18.31
C PRO A 87 -1.06 -10.95 19.57
N LYS A 88 -2.39 -10.92 19.42
CA LYS A 88 -3.31 -10.96 20.58
C LYS A 88 -3.22 -12.24 21.39
N THR A 89 -2.82 -13.34 20.76
CA THR A 89 -2.65 -14.65 21.38
C THR A 89 -1.38 -14.74 22.24
N GLY A 90 -0.53 -13.70 22.24
CA GLY A 90 0.77 -13.74 22.90
C GLY A 90 1.84 -14.48 22.08
N PRO A 91 3.08 -14.52 22.58
CA PRO A 91 4.13 -15.38 22.02
C PRO A 91 3.79 -16.86 22.25
N PRO A 92 4.37 -17.79 21.47
CA PRO A 92 4.23 -19.22 21.73
C PRO A 92 4.90 -19.62 23.06
N ASP A 93 4.30 -20.60 23.72
CA ASP A 93 4.74 -21.07 25.05
C ASP A 93 5.98 -21.98 25.00
N ASP A 94 6.32 -22.50 23.83
CA ASP A 94 7.50 -23.36 23.61
C ASP A 94 8.23 -22.94 22.33
N THR A 95 9.53 -22.74 22.47
CA THR A 95 10.44 -22.22 21.44
C THR A 95 11.73 -23.06 21.34
N THR A 96 11.74 -24.22 21.99
CA THR A 96 12.93 -25.08 22.09
C THR A 96 13.29 -25.69 20.74
N ALA A 97 14.58 -25.61 20.37
CA ALA A 97 15.05 -26.03 19.05
C ALA A 97 15.48 -27.51 19.01
N ASP A 98 16.10 -28.00 20.10
CA ASP A 98 16.73 -29.32 20.18
C ASP A 98 15.72 -30.48 20.03
N PRO A 99 14.58 -30.51 20.75
CA PRO A 99 13.58 -31.55 20.58
C PRO A 99 12.93 -31.55 19.20
N ALA A 100 12.93 -30.40 18.51
CA ALA A 100 12.37 -30.22 17.17
C ALA A 100 13.41 -30.45 16.05
N GLY A 101 14.69 -30.62 16.37
CA GLY A 101 15.78 -30.76 15.40
C GLY A 101 16.01 -29.52 14.51
N CYS A 102 15.48 -28.35 14.88
CA CYS A 102 15.62 -27.13 14.08
C CYS A 102 16.91 -26.38 14.44
N LYS A 103 18.02 -26.81 13.84
CA LYS A 103 19.34 -26.24 14.09
C LYS A 103 19.51 -24.76 13.71
N LEU A 104 18.59 -24.20 12.91
CA LEU A 104 18.59 -22.79 12.56
C LEU A 104 18.20 -21.90 13.74
N HIS A 105 17.44 -22.43 14.71
CA HIS A 105 16.90 -21.67 15.83
C HIS A 105 17.79 -21.67 17.06
N ALA A 106 18.97 -22.30 17.01
CA ALA A 106 19.90 -22.35 18.14
C ALA A 106 21.34 -22.10 17.68
N GLY A 107 22.11 -21.43 18.53
CA GLY A 107 23.53 -21.11 18.28
C GLY A 107 24.52 -21.99 19.04
N GLY A 108 24.07 -22.84 19.98
CA GLY A 108 24.95 -23.65 20.82
C GLY A 108 25.53 -24.88 20.11
N ASN A 109 26.70 -25.35 20.58
CA ASN A 109 27.45 -26.46 19.97
C ASN A 109 26.62 -27.71 19.63
N SER A 110 25.73 -28.13 20.54
CA SER A 110 24.98 -29.40 20.39
C SER A 110 23.63 -29.23 19.70
N THR A 111 23.13 -28.00 19.63
CA THR A 111 21.74 -27.68 19.26
C THR A 111 21.66 -26.87 17.95
N GLY A 112 22.75 -26.19 17.58
CA GLY A 112 22.82 -25.29 16.44
C GLY A 112 23.38 -25.89 15.14
N HIS A 113 23.33 -25.10 14.08
CA HIS A 113 23.76 -25.49 12.74
C HIS A 113 25.28 -25.38 12.51
N ILE A 114 25.99 -24.62 13.35
CA ILE A 114 27.44 -24.45 13.30
C ILE A 114 28.08 -25.40 14.32
N ALA A 115 28.88 -26.35 13.84
CA ALA A 115 29.71 -27.19 14.69
C ALA A 115 30.71 -26.32 15.47
N ASP A 116 30.87 -26.59 16.77
CA ASP A 116 31.68 -25.78 17.69
C ASP A 116 31.25 -24.30 17.82
N GLY A 117 29.95 -24.03 17.65
CA GLY A 117 29.38 -22.70 17.81
C GLY A 117 29.61 -22.03 19.18
N ALA A 118 30.52 -21.04 19.19
CA ALA A 118 30.77 -20.18 20.33
C ALA A 118 29.60 -19.22 20.64
N VAL A 119 29.73 -18.46 21.74
CA VAL A 119 28.80 -17.37 22.13
C VAL A 119 28.51 -16.41 20.97
N GLU A 120 29.42 -16.29 20.01
CA GLU A 120 29.33 -15.44 18.82
C GLU A 120 28.17 -15.81 17.87
N ASN A 121 27.68 -17.05 17.89
CA ASN A 121 26.51 -17.48 17.12
C ASN A 121 25.19 -17.23 17.86
N GLN A 122 25.27 -16.85 19.14
CA GLN A 122 24.13 -16.39 19.91
C GLN A 122 23.90 -14.92 19.60
N ASN A 123 22.66 -14.46 19.75
CA ASN A 123 22.21 -13.10 19.45
C ASN A 123 22.06 -12.76 17.96
N MET A 124 22.30 -13.70 17.04
CA MET A 124 21.97 -13.52 15.63
C MET A 124 20.48 -13.24 15.45
N LEU A 125 20.16 -12.39 14.48
CA LEU A 125 18.81 -11.92 14.21
C LEU A 125 18.24 -12.61 12.97
N LEU A 126 17.05 -13.19 13.09
CA LEU A 126 16.33 -13.84 11.99
C LEU A 126 15.06 -13.06 11.63
N ALA A 127 14.55 -13.30 10.41
CA ALA A 127 13.31 -12.70 9.90
C ALA A 127 13.27 -11.17 10.02
N GLY A 128 14.37 -10.50 9.64
CA GLY A 128 14.45 -9.04 9.74
C GLY A 128 14.53 -8.51 11.17
N GLY A 129 14.93 -9.36 12.12
CA GLY A 129 15.12 -9.02 13.53
C GLY A 129 13.93 -9.29 14.44
N LEU A 130 12.89 -9.96 13.93
CA LEU A 130 11.76 -10.44 14.74
C LEU A 130 12.17 -11.51 15.76
N PHE A 131 13.20 -12.28 15.43
CA PHE A 131 13.70 -13.33 16.28
C PHE A 131 15.17 -13.17 16.57
N LYS A 132 15.57 -13.58 17.78
CA LYS A 132 16.95 -13.58 18.24
C LYS A 132 17.35 -14.98 18.65
N ILE A 133 18.43 -15.50 18.08
CA ILE A 133 18.93 -16.84 18.38
C ILE A 133 19.55 -16.87 19.78
N GLY A 134 19.12 -17.82 20.60
CA GLY A 134 19.71 -18.17 21.89
C GLY A 134 20.62 -19.39 21.78
N SER A 135 21.04 -19.91 22.93
CA SER A 135 21.91 -21.10 23.00
C SER A 135 21.18 -22.36 22.52
N ALA A 136 19.90 -22.53 22.88
CA ALA A 136 19.13 -23.76 22.62
C ALA A 136 17.73 -23.48 22.06
N ASP A 137 17.40 -22.21 21.87
CA ASP A 137 16.07 -21.70 21.60
C ASP A 137 16.12 -20.41 20.77
N ILE A 138 14.94 -19.96 20.34
CA ILE A 138 14.76 -18.72 19.63
C ILE A 138 13.87 -17.77 20.44
N ALA A 139 14.38 -16.57 20.71
CA ALA A 139 13.67 -15.56 21.46
C ALA A 139 12.86 -14.64 20.53
N TYR A 140 11.61 -14.39 20.91
CA TYR A 140 10.71 -13.46 20.22
C TYR A 140 11.00 -12.05 20.68
N GLN A 141 11.19 -11.12 19.74
CA GLN A 141 11.26 -9.71 20.08
C GLN A 141 9.87 -9.18 20.38
N THR A 142 9.75 -8.43 21.47
CA THR A 142 8.48 -7.81 21.86
C THR A 142 8.09 -6.75 20.84
N LEU A 143 6.92 -6.91 20.20
CA LEU A 143 6.42 -6.00 19.17
C LEU A 143 5.41 -4.98 19.70
N THR A 144 5.34 -4.80 21.01
CA THR A 144 4.63 -3.69 21.66
C THR A 144 5.40 -2.38 21.51
N GLU A 145 4.67 -1.26 21.52
CA GLU A 145 5.24 0.09 21.54
C GLU A 145 6.25 0.36 20.40
N LEU A 146 6.06 -0.22 19.21
CA LEU A 146 6.99 -0.07 18.07
C LEU A 146 7.30 1.38 17.73
N ARG A 147 6.41 2.31 18.07
CA ARG A 147 6.61 3.75 17.86
C ARG A 147 7.89 4.30 18.49
N THR A 148 8.39 3.70 19.57
CA THR A 148 9.57 4.16 20.31
C THR A 148 10.83 3.35 20.01
N LYS A 149 10.77 2.36 19.09
CA LYS A 149 11.81 1.33 18.91
C LYS A 149 12.74 1.54 17.70
N GLU A 150 12.80 2.74 17.14
CA GLU A 150 13.68 3.03 15.99
C GLU A 150 15.18 2.93 16.30
N ASN A 151 15.55 2.95 17.58
CA ASN A 151 16.93 2.75 18.03
C ASN A 151 17.17 1.35 18.66
N THR A 152 16.17 0.47 18.63
CA THR A 152 16.29 -0.88 19.18
C THR A 152 16.89 -1.83 18.14
N GLU A 153 17.93 -2.56 18.54
CA GLU A 153 18.59 -3.55 17.69
C GLU A 153 17.59 -4.62 17.19
N GLY A 154 17.64 -4.92 15.90
CA GLY A 154 16.72 -5.84 15.23
C GLY A 154 15.30 -5.30 15.00
N LEU A 155 14.87 -4.24 15.69
CA LEU A 155 13.53 -3.65 15.50
C LEU A 155 13.53 -2.32 14.76
N LYS A 156 14.71 -1.70 14.55
CA LYS A 156 14.84 -0.40 13.88
C LYS A 156 14.06 -0.29 12.56
N THR A 157 14.23 -1.25 11.65
CA THR A 157 13.54 -1.21 10.34
C THR A 157 12.05 -1.43 10.49
N LEU A 158 11.62 -2.33 11.38
CA LEU A 158 10.22 -2.58 11.68
C LEU A 158 9.52 -1.36 12.31
N ALA A 159 10.19 -0.72 13.27
CA ALA A 159 9.72 0.51 13.88
C ALA A 159 9.59 1.64 12.85
N ARG A 160 10.56 1.77 11.93
CA ARG A 160 10.48 2.72 10.81
C ARG A 160 9.33 2.43 9.88
N ALA A 161 9.08 1.16 9.52
CA ALA A 161 7.92 0.80 8.71
C ALA A 161 6.59 1.10 9.44
N PHE A 162 6.53 0.83 10.74
CA PHE A 162 5.35 1.07 11.57
C PHE A 162 5.07 2.56 11.77
N ASN A 163 6.12 3.38 11.89
CA ASN A 163 6.03 4.83 12.05
C ASN A 163 5.90 5.57 10.71
N ALA A 164 6.32 4.94 9.61
CA ALA A 164 6.06 5.45 8.29
C ALA A 164 4.54 5.56 8.11
N VAL A 165 4.08 6.80 7.93
CA VAL A 165 2.67 7.18 7.91
C VAL A 165 1.88 6.19 7.06
N THR A 166 0.88 5.53 7.67
CA THR A 166 -0.13 4.80 6.90
C THR A 166 -0.73 5.81 5.94
N PRO A 167 -0.75 5.54 4.62
CA PRO A 167 -1.48 6.41 3.71
C PRO A 167 -2.88 6.58 4.30
N ALA A 168 -3.30 7.81 4.60
CA ALA A 168 -4.72 8.08 4.57
C ALA A 168 -5.20 7.50 3.23
N GLU A 169 -6.28 6.70 3.27
CA GLU A 169 -6.95 6.21 2.06
C GLU A 169 -6.86 7.28 1.00
N ASP A 170 -6.56 6.91 -0.26
CA ASP A 170 -6.55 7.82 -1.39
C ASP A 170 -7.87 8.57 -1.49
N SER A 171 -7.94 9.65 -0.73
CA SER A 171 -9.07 10.53 -0.53
C SER A 171 -8.64 11.96 -0.85
N GLU A 172 -7.57 12.11 -1.65
CA GLU A 172 -7.61 13.10 -2.72
C GLU A 172 -8.54 12.62 -3.83
N ILE A 173 -9.79 12.29 -3.46
CA ILE A 173 -10.89 12.72 -4.31
C ILE A 173 -10.74 14.23 -4.27
N GLN A 174 -10.17 14.83 -5.32
CA GLN A 174 -10.44 16.24 -5.57
C GLN A 174 -11.96 16.34 -5.63
N THR A 175 -12.58 16.75 -4.52
CA THR A 175 -14.01 16.92 -4.45
C THR A 175 -14.32 18.06 -5.39
N GLN A 176 -14.80 17.70 -6.57
CA GLN A 176 -15.32 18.68 -7.51
C GLN A 176 -16.39 19.49 -6.74
N PRO A 177 -16.36 20.83 -6.86
CA PRO A 177 -17.28 21.66 -6.11
C PRO A 177 -18.71 21.29 -6.52
N VAL A 178 -19.53 20.89 -5.55
CA VAL A 178 -20.93 20.50 -5.78
C VAL A 178 -21.83 21.71 -6.08
N ALA A 179 -21.41 22.91 -5.67
CA ALA A 179 -22.14 24.15 -5.86
C ALA A 179 -21.20 25.32 -6.25
N PRO A 180 -21.72 26.36 -6.94
CA PRO A 180 -20.94 27.56 -7.30
C PRO A 180 -20.18 28.20 -6.13
N ALA A 181 -20.81 28.28 -4.96
CA ALA A 181 -20.18 28.85 -3.77
C ALA A 181 -18.95 28.04 -3.29
N ALA A 182 -18.96 26.71 -3.46
CA ALA A 182 -17.83 25.86 -3.13
C ALA A 182 -16.65 26.06 -4.10
N ALA A 183 -16.94 26.24 -5.41
CA ALA A 183 -15.91 26.55 -6.40
C ALA A 183 -15.18 27.87 -6.07
N ALA A 184 -15.92 28.88 -5.59
CA ALA A 184 -15.37 30.17 -5.18
C ALA A 184 -14.46 30.11 -3.95
N GLN A 185 -14.35 28.97 -3.26
CA GLN A 185 -13.41 28.77 -2.14
C GLN A 185 -12.14 28.02 -2.57
N MET A 186 -12.06 27.51 -3.80
CA MET A 186 -10.93 26.70 -4.27
C MET A 186 -9.86 27.59 -4.93
N PRO A 187 -8.64 27.70 -4.36
CA PRO A 187 -7.61 28.61 -4.88
C PRO A 187 -7.22 28.35 -6.35
N GLY A 188 -7.11 27.07 -6.73
CA GLY A 188 -6.80 26.67 -8.11
C GLY A 188 -7.88 27.08 -9.12
N PHE A 189 -9.15 26.97 -8.72
CA PHE A 189 -10.29 27.41 -9.53
C PHE A 189 -10.29 28.93 -9.70
N ILE A 190 -10.08 29.70 -8.62
CA ILE A 190 -10.02 31.17 -8.67
C ILE A 190 -8.88 31.62 -9.61
N ALA A 191 -7.72 30.98 -9.53
CA ALA A 191 -6.56 31.29 -10.38
C ALA A 191 -6.85 30.98 -11.86
N ALA A 192 -7.43 29.81 -12.16
CA ALA A 192 -7.81 29.43 -13.52
C ALA A 192 -8.86 30.38 -14.10
N LEU A 193 -9.90 30.69 -13.32
CA LEU A 193 -10.95 31.62 -13.73
C LEU A 193 -10.41 33.02 -13.98
N THR A 194 -9.56 33.53 -13.09
CA THR A 194 -8.89 34.84 -13.25
C THR A 194 -8.15 34.92 -14.59
N ARG A 195 -7.42 33.86 -14.96
CA ARG A 195 -6.72 33.78 -16.25
C ARG A 195 -7.69 33.71 -17.43
N LEU A 196 -8.74 32.90 -17.31
CA LEU A 196 -9.73 32.70 -18.37
C LEU A 196 -10.48 33.99 -18.72
N VAL A 197 -10.81 34.82 -17.74
CA VAL A 197 -11.45 36.12 -17.97
C VAL A 197 -10.44 37.25 -18.23
N ASN A 198 -9.15 36.92 -18.32
CA ASN A 198 -8.05 37.87 -18.50
C ASN A 198 -8.06 39.03 -17.49
N ALA A 199 -8.37 38.74 -16.21
CA ALA A 199 -8.44 39.75 -15.18
C ALA A 199 -7.02 40.17 -14.73
N PRO A 200 -6.75 41.48 -14.55
CA PRO A 200 -5.41 41.99 -14.21
C PRO A 200 -4.96 41.63 -12.79
N LYS A 201 -5.89 41.23 -11.91
CA LYS A 201 -5.64 40.79 -10.54
C LYS A 201 -6.55 39.61 -10.23
N GLN A 202 -6.16 38.80 -9.24
CA GLN A 202 -6.96 37.68 -8.76
C GLN A 202 -8.39 38.12 -8.42
N LEU A 203 -9.37 37.41 -8.95
CA LEU A 203 -10.78 37.65 -8.65
C LEU A 203 -11.06 37.38 -7.17
N ALA A 204 -11.82 38.26 -6.52
CA ALA A 204 -12.22 38.15 -5.13
C ALA A 204 -13.58 38.83 -4.90
N GLY A 205 -14.22 38.51 -3.78
CA GLY A 205 -15.49 39.12 -3.34
C GLY A 205 -16.58 39.04 -4.42
N ASP A 206 -17.34 40.13 -4.58
CA ASP A 206 -18.48 40.18 -5.50
C ASP A 206 -18.10 39.85 -6.95
N LYS A 207 -16.94 40.31 -7.42
CA LYS A 207 -16.46 40.02 -8.78
C LYS A 207 -16.23 38.53 -9.02
N LEU A 208 -15.73 37.81 -8.02
CA LEU A 208 -15.58 36.35 -8.12
C LEU A 208 -16.97 35.68 -8.17
N HIS A 209 -17.88 36.08 -7.29
CA HIS A 209 -19.23 35.53 -7.24
C HIS A 209 -20.01 35.77 -8.54
N GLU A 210 -19.91 36.96 -9.12
CA GLU A 210 -20.53 37.29 -10.42
C GLU A 210 -19.99 36.42 -11.55
N GLN A 211 -18.66 36.27 -11.65
CA GLN A 211 -18.05 35.44 -12.69
C GLN A 211 -18.40 33.96 -12.55
N VAL A 212 -18.40 33.45 -11.31
CA VAL A 212 -18.80 32.07 -11.03
C VAL A 212 -20.28 31.84 -11.37
N LYS A 213 -21.16 32.80 -11.05
CA LYS A 213 -22.59 32.76 -11.42
C LYS A 213 -22.79 32.86 -12.93
N ALA A 214 -21.99 33.66 -13.63
CA ALA A 214 -22.04 33.77 -15.09
C ALA A 214 -21.65 32.45 -15.78
N LEU A 215 -20.63 31.75 -15.26
CA LEU A 215 -20.15 30.48 -15.80
C LEU A 215 -21.07 29.30 -15.53
N TYR A 216 -21.62 29.21 -14.31
CA TYR A 216 -22.32 28.01 -13.87
C TYR A 216 -23.83 28.20 -13.63
N GLY A 217 -24.32 29.44 -13.62
CA GLY A 217 -25.73 29.78 -13.40
C GLY A 217 -26.09 29.92 -11.92
N LYS A 218 -27.36 29.65 -11.59
CA LYS A 218 -27.90 29.83 -10.23
C LYS A 218 -27.28 28.81 -9.22
N PRO A 219 -27.19 29.17 -7.92
CA PRO A 219 -26.54 28.34 -6.89
C PRO A 219 -27.26 27.02 -6.55
N ASP A 220 -28.46 26.80 -7.06
CA ASP A 220 -29.39 25.72 -6.72
C ASP A 220 -29.25 24.48 -7.61
N GLN A 221 -28.44 24.52 -8.67
CA GLN A 221 -28.18 23.36 -9.53
C GLN A 221 -26.82 22.74 -9.23
N ASP A 222 -26.80 21.42 -9.05
CA ASP A 222 -25.59 20.64 -8.85
C ASP A 222 -24.64 20.84 -10.04
N LEU A 223 -23.48 21.47 -9.77
CA LEU A 223 -22.45 21.74 -10.77
C LEU A 223 -21.92 20.46 -11.39
N LYS A 224 -21.78 19.43 -10.55
CA LYS A 224 -21.30 18.12 -10.93
C LYS A 224 -22.27 17.58 -11.98
N GLU A 225 -23.57 17.56 -11.70
CA GLU A 225 -24.58 17.06 -12.66
C GLU A 225 -24.55 17.82 -13.99
N LYS A 226 -24.49 19.16 -13.99
CA LYS A 226 -24.40 19.95 -15.23
C LYS A 226 -23.13 19.69 -16.04
N LEU A 227 -21.98 19.68 -15.38
CA LEU A 227 -20.70 19.42 -16.03
C LEU A 227 -20.68 17.99 -16.56
N TRP A 228 -21.21 17.02 -15.82
CA TRP A 228 -21.35 15.64 -16.27
C TRP A 228 -22.29 15.48 -17.44
N GLN A 229 -23.43 16.16 -17.46
CA GLN A 229 -24.34 16.19 -18.62
C GLN A 229 -23.68 16.79 -19.86
N LYS A 230 -22.85 17.83 -19.69
CA LYS A 230 -22.06 18.36 -20.81
C LYS A 230 -21.00 17.37 -21.27
N MET A 231 -20.28 16.72 -20.35
CA MET A 231 -19.28 15.72 -20.69
C MET A 231 -19.88 14.47 -21.36
N SER A 232 -21.08 14.00 -20.97
CA SER A 232 -21.74 12.85 -21.64
C SER A 232 -22.16 13.16 -23.08
N SER A 233 -22.36 14.43 -23.42
CA SER A 233 -22.67 14.83 -24.80
C SER A 233 -21.47 14.72 -25.75
N ILE A 234 -20.25 14.68 -25.22
CA ILE A 234 -19.02 14.49 -26.01
C ILE A 234 -18.86 12.99 -26.25
N LYS A 235 -18.83 12.60 -27.53
CA LYS A 235 -18.73 11.22 -27.97
C LYS A 235 -17.44 10.97 -28.74
N ALA A 236 -16.90 9.77 -28.62
CA ALA A 236 -15.85 9.31 -29.49
C ALA A 236 -16.31 9.35 -30.96
N PRO A 237 -15.41 9.70 -31.90
CA PRO A 237 -15.72 9.72 -33.32
C PRO A 237 -16.34 8.41 -33.82
N THR A 238 -17.22 8.52 -34.82
CA THR A 238 -17.96 7.36 -35.34
C THR A 238 -17.10 6.44 -36.21
N ASP A 239 -15.91 6.85 -36.56
CA ASP A 239 -14.91 6.13 -37.36
C ASP A 239 -13.80 5.51 -36.52
N HIS A 240 -13.85 5.68 -35.18
CA HIS A 240 -12.96 4.98 -34.25
C HIS A 240 -13.25 3.46 -34.23
N ASP A 241 -12.36 2.69 -33.58
CA ASP A 241 -12.47 1.23 -33.43
C ASP A 241 -13.90 0.76 -33.07
N SER A 242 -14.27 -0.44 -33.51
CA SER A 242 -15.63 -0.98 -33.36
C SER A 242 -16.12 -1.08 -31.91
N THR A 243 -15.21 -1.04 -30.94
CA THR A 243 -15.49 -1.21 -29.51
C THR A 243 -15.77 0.12 -28.83
N ASN A 244 -15.20 1.24 -29.31
CA ASN A 244 -15.31 2.55 -28.70
C ASN A 244 -16.07 3.58 -29.53
N LYS A 245 -16.41 3.24 -30.78
CA LYS A 245 -17.25 4.04 -31.67
C LYS A 245 -18.51 4.58 -30.97
N GLY A 246 -18.64 5.91 -30.95
CA GLY A 246 -19.84 6.62 -30.48
C GLY A 246 -20.10 6.56 -28.97
N LYS A 247 -19.18 5.97 -28.18
CA LYS A 247 -19.25 6.02 -26.71
C LYS A 247 -19.14 7.45 -26.21
N SER A 248 -19.88 7.78 -25.17
CA SER A 248 -19.71 9.03 -24.43
C SER A 248 -18.39 9.01 -23.66
N LEU A 249 -17.84 10.19 -23.34
CA LEU A 249 -16.62 10.29 -22.50
C LEU A 249 -16.72 9.50 -21.19
N GLN A 250 -17.92 9.36 -20.63
CA GLN A 250 -18.15 8.63 -19.38
C GLN A 250 -17.94 7.12 -19.52
N GLU A 251 -18.10 6.60 -20.74
CA GLU A 251 -17.98 5.18 -21.07
C GLU A 251 -16.56 4.80 -21.53
N ILE A 252 -15.66 5.77 -21.60
CA ILE A 252 -14.27 5.60 -22.07
C ILE A 252 -13.33 5.63 -20.86
N ALA A 253 -12.78 4.48 -20.51
CA ALA A 253 -11.77 4.34 -19.47
C ALA A 253 -10.33 4.38 -20.01
N ASP A 254 -10.15 4.31 -21.34
CA ASP A 254 -8.84 4.31 -21.98
C ASP A 254 -8.26 5.74 -22.04
N ILE A 255 -7.21 5.98 -21.24
CA ILE A 255 -6.52 7.27 -21.16
C ILE A 255 -5.91 7.67 -22.50
N SER A 256 -5.44 6.72 -23.30
CA SER A 256 -4.83 6.99 -24.60
C SER A 256 -5.88 7.55 -25.56
N LEU A 257 -7.06 6.94 -25.58
CA LEU A 257 -8.21 7.42 -26.36
C LEU A 257 -8.68 8.79 -25.89
N LEU A 258 -8.78 9.02 -24.58
CA LEU A 258 -9.13 10.33 -24.03
C LEU A 258 -8.11 11.42 -24.43
N THR A 259 -6.82 11.06 -24.50
CA THR A 259 -5.73 11.96 -24.92
C THR A 259 -5.78 12.25 -26.41
N GLU A 260 -6.10 11.26 -27.24
CA GLU A 260 -6.31 11.43 -28.68
C GLU A 260 -7.50 12.35 -28.95
N MET A 261 -8.64 12.11 -28.29
CA MET A 261 -9.82 12.96 -28.40
C MET A 261 -9.53 14.42 -27.99
N LEU A 262 -8.76 14.62 -26.91
CA LEU A 262 -8.31 15.95 -26.49
C LEU A 262 -7.41 16.61 -27.54
N SER A 263 -6.49 15.85 -28.14
CA SER A 263 -5.56 16.33 -29.16
C SER A 263 -6.31 16.78 -30.42
N ASN A 264 -7.26 15.96 -30.90
CA ASN A 264 -8.10 16.29 -32.04
C ASN A 264 -8.96 17.53 -31.78
N ALA A 265 -9.60 17.63 -30.61
CA ALA A 265 -10.38 18.81 -30.24
C ALA A 265 -9.52 20.09 -30.14
N THR A 266 -8.27 19.96 -29.70
CA THR A 266 -7.31 21.08 -29.63
C THR A 266 -6.87 21.54 -31.02
N ILE A 267 -6.64 20.58 -31.94
CA ILE A 267 -6.32 20.86 -33.35
C ILE A 267 -7.50 21.54 -34.03
N ASP A 268 -8.72 21.02 -33.87
CA ASP A 268 -9.95 21.61 -34.43
C ASP A 268 -10.13 23.06 -33.95
N ALA A 269 -10.01 23.29 -32.64
CA ALA A 269 -10.11 24.63 -32.06
C ALA A 269 -9.02 25.59 -32.57
N ALA A 270 -7.79 25.09 -32.83
CA ALA A 270 -6.71 25.89 -33.40
C ALA A 270 -6.91 26.20 -34.88
N THR A 271 -7.53 25.30 -35.64
CA THR A 271 -7.84 25.48 -37.07
C THR A 271 -9.10 26.31 -37.34
N GLN A 272 -10.02 26.43 -36.37
CA GLN A 272 -11.22 27.29 -36.48
C GLN A 272 -10.98 28.79 -36.23
N ARG A 273 -9.73 29.29 -36.32
CA ARG A 273 -9.49 30.74 -36.34
C ARG A 273 -10.21 31.35 -37.55
N PRO A 274 -11.07 32.38 -37.38
CA PRO A 274 -11.86 32.91 -38.47
C PRO A 274 -10.94 33.44 -39.57
N GLU A 275 -11.25 33.08 -40.81
CA GLU A 275 -10.85 33.86 -41.98
C GLU A 275 -11.18 35.32 -41.68
N ALA A 276 -10.14 36.14 -41.58
CA ALA A 276 -10.30 37.58 -41.52
C ALA A 276 -11.03 38.00 -42.80
N THR A 277 -12.30 38.38 -42.66
CA THR A 277 -13.02 39.15 -43.66
C THR A 277 -12.16 40.35 -44.05
N SER A 278 -11.64 40.33 -45.27
CA SER A 278 -11.05 41.50 -45.94
C SER A 278 -12.16 42.43 -46.44
#